data_AF-A0A3S0F7N4-F1
#
_entry.id   AF-A0A3S0F7N4-F1
#
_cell.length_a   1.000
_cell.length_b   1.000
_cell.length_c   1.000
_cell.angle_alpha   90.00
_cell.angle_beta   90.00
_cell.angle_gamma   90.00
#
_symmetry.space_group_name_H-M   'P 1'
#
loop_
_entity.id
_entity.type
_entity.pdbx_description
1 polymer ?
#
loop_
_entity_poly.entity_id
_entity_poly.type
_entity_poly.pdbx_seq_one_letter_code
_entity_poly.pdbx_strand_id
1 'polypeptide(L)'
;MNAARTIRRVGFRKWYERELLQSHAHLVLVLLCTVGLLGSAEAYSLRLAVSSQLLILACAIASALIGFWALRRYLYLLNHAEFVADQAVCRACDTYAKWEILNPNDAGQPAPDRLRVRCKRCGHVWFIEL
;
A
#
# COMPACT_ATOMS: atom_id res chain seq x y z
N MET A 1 0.90 -9.05 -6.79
CA MET A 1 1.77 -8.67 -7.93
C MET A 1 3.20 -8.85 -7.48
N ASN A 2 4.07 -9.48 -8.28
CA ASN A 2 5.48 -9.67 -7.87
C ASN A 2 6.20 -8.33 -7.87
N ALA A 3 6.25 -7.66 -6.72
CA ALA A 3 6.86 -6.34 -6.53
C ALA A 3 8.31 -6.32 -7.04
N ALA A 4 9.05 -7.42 -6.89
CA ALA A 4 10.40 -7.59 -7.42
C ALA A 4 10.48 -7.41 -8.96
N ARG A 5 9.51 -7.96 -9.71
CA ARG A 5 9.48 -7.79 -11.18
C ARG A 5 9.14 -6.37 -11.57
N THR A 6 8.23 -5.73 -10.84
CA THR A 6 7.82 -4.35 -11.10
C THR A 6 8.97 -3.39 -10.81
N ILE A 7 9.64 -3.51 -9.66
CA ILE A 7 10.81 -2.71 -9.28
C ILE A 7 11.92 -2.85 -10.32
N ARG A 8 12.16 -4.06 -10.86
CA ARG A 8 13.11 -4.27 -11.96
C ARG A 8 12.76 -3.54 -13.26
N ARG A 9 11.48 -3.42 -13.61
CA ARG A 9 11.05 -2.78 -14.87
C ARG A 9 10.97 -1.26 -14.78
N VAL A 10 10.38 -0.72 -13.70
CA VAL A 10 10.07 0.71 -13.59
C VAL A 10 11.02 1.46 -12.66
N GLY A 11 11.84 0.75 -11.89
CA GLY A 11 12.69 1.30 -10.85
C GLY A 11 11.97 1.49 -9.51
N PHE A 12 12.73 1.48 -8.43
CA PHE A 12 12.21 1.60 -7.05
C PHE A 12 11.37 2.85 -6.85
N ARG A 13 11.85 4.01 -7.30
CA ARG A 13 11.15 5.30 -7.10
C ARG A 13 9.75 5.31 -7.72
N LYS A 14 9.60 4.84 -8.97
CA LYS A 14 8.30 4.78 -9.64
C LYS A 14 7.39 3.70 -9.08
N TRP A 15 7.95 2.61 -8.56
CA TRP A 15 7.16 1.59 -7.86
C TRP A 15 6.63 2.14 -6.53
N TYR A 16 7.50 2.75 -5.73
CA TYR A 16 7.14 3.37 -4.44
C TYR A 16 6.06 4.45 -4.59
N GLU A 17 6.18 5.31 -5.62
CA GLU A 17 5.16 6.31 -5.93
C GLU A 17 3.79 5.70 -6.27
N ARG A 18 3.75 4.60 -7.01
CA ARG A 18 2.47 3.89 -7.30
C ARG A 18 1.88 3.25 -6.06
N GLU A 19 2.72 2.65 -5.22
CA GLU A 19 2.28 2.02 -3.98
C GLU A 19 1.67 3.07 -3.04
N LEU A 20 2.30 4.25 -2.95
CA LEU A 20 1.78 5.42 -2.25
C LEU A 20 0.45 5.91 -2.84
N LEU A 21 0.35 6.09 -4.15
CA LEU A 21 -0.91 6.54 -4.76
C LEU A 21 -2.04 5.54 -4.54
N GLN A 22 -1.75 4.23 -4.60
CA GLN A 22 -2.72 3.18 -4.36
C GLN A 22 -3.18 3.15 -2.89
N SER A 23 -2.28 3.36 -1.93
CA SER A 23 -2.67 3.48 -0.52
C SER A 23 -3.58 4.70 -0.30
N HIS A 24 -3.24 5.85 -0.86
CA HIS A 24 -4.05 7.07 -0.75
C HIS A 24 -5.43 6.92 -1.41
N ALA A 25 -5.57 6.15 -2.48
CA ALA A 25 -6.88 5.84 -3.06
C ALA A 25 -7.78 5.09 -2.06
N HIS A 26 -7.22 4.16 -1.28
CA HIS A 26 -7.96 3.50 -0.20
C HIS A 26 -8.32 4.45 0.94
N LEU A 27 -7.46 5.43 1.27
CA LEU A 27 -7.79 6.48 2.23
C LEU A 27 -8.99 7.32 1.76
N VAL A 28 -9.02 7.71 0.48
CA VAL A 28 -10.18 8.41 -0.10
C VAL A 28 -11.45 7.57 0.00
N LEU A 29 -11.36 6.26 -0.26
CA LEU A 29 -12.50 5.36 -0.10
C LEU A 29 -12.99 5.29 1.36
N VAL A 30 -12.09 5.27 2.34
CA VAL A 30 -12.44 5.34 3.77
C VAL A 30 -13.18 6.65 4.09
N LEU A 31 -12.70 7.79 3.55
CA LEU A 31 -13.36 9.09 3.73
C LEU A 31 -14.78 9.08 3.15
N LEU A 32 -14.97 8.57 1.93
CA LEU A 32 -16.29 8.45 1.30
C LEU A 32 -17.22 7.52 2.10
N CYS A 33 -16.71 6.40 2.63
CA CYS A 33 -17.49 5.52 3.49
C CYS A 33 -17.88 6.19 4.81
N THR A 34 -17.01 7.03 5.36
CA THR A 34 -17.30 7.80 6.58
C THR A 34 -18.41 8.82 6.34
N VAL A 35 -18.38 9.52 5.20
CA VAL A 35 -19.46 10.43 4.79
C VAL A 35 -20.76 9.66 4.57
N GLY A 36 -20.71 8.48 3.95
CA GLY A 36 -21.88 7.61 3.76
C GLY A 36 -22.51 7.15 5.08
N LEU A 37 -21.69 6.80 6.07
CA LEU A 37 -22.13 6.48 7.42
C LEU A 37 -22.80 7.67 8.10
N LEU A 38 -22.19 8.85 8.03
CA LEU A 38 -22.73 10.07 8.62
C LEU A 38 -24.06 10.44 7.96
N GLY A 39 -24.14 10.38 6.62
CA GLY A 39 -25.37 10.61 5.88
C GLY A 39 -26.48 9.60 6.21
N SER A 40 -26.12 8.34 6.45
CA SER A 40 -27.07 7.32 6.90
C SER A 40 -27.59 7.59 8.32
N ALA A 41 -26.72 8.09 9.21
CA ALA A 41 -27.10 8.49 10.56
C ALA A 41 -28.05 9.70 10.57
N GLU A 42 -27.76 10.72 9.75
CA GLU A 42 -28.61 11.90 9.57
C GLU A 42 -29.96 11.56 8.93
N ALA A 43 -29.97 10.65 7.96
CA ALA A 43 -31.18 10.22 7.27
C ALA A 43 -32.09 9.31 8.14
N TYR A 44 -31.55 8.73 9.21
CA TYR A 44 -32.30 7.81 10.05
C TYR A 44 -33.37 8.56 10.86
N SER A 45 -34.64 8.22 10.62
CA SER A 45 -35.75 8.72 11.42
C SER A 45 -36.81 7.64 11.64
N LEU A 46 -37.30 7.58 12.88
CA LEU A 46 -38.32 6.62 13.32
C LEU A 46 -39.69 6.87 12.68
N ARG A 47 -39.87 8.01 12.00
CA ARG A 47 -41.12 8.37 11.30
C ARG A 47 -41.21 7.83 9.88
N LEU A 48 -40.13 7.25 9.34
CA LEU A 48 -40.10 6.69 7.98
C LEU A 48 -40.74 5.30 7.93
N ALA A 49 -41.18 4.91 6.73
CA ALA A 49 -41.61 3.54 6.45
C ALA A 49 -40.47 2.53 6.74
N VAL A 50 -40.85 1.32 7.18
CA VAL A 50 -39.90 0.25 7.55
C VAL A 50 -38.97 -0.11 6.39
N SER A 51 -39.45 -0.07 5.14
CA SER A 51 -38.63 -0.31 3.95
C SER A 51 -37.49 0.69 3.80
N SER A 52 -37.75 1.98 4.07
CA SER A 52 -36.74 3.03 4.05
C SER A 52 -35.73 2.88 5.19
N GLN A 53 -36.19 2.47 6.38
CA GLN A 53 -35.30 2.19 7.52
C GLN A 53 -34.34 1.03 7.22
N LEU A 54 -34.84 -0.04 6.61
CA LEU A 54 -34.01 -1.19 6.18
C LEU A 54 -32.98 -0.77 5.14
N LEU A 55 -33.35 0.10 4.19
CA LEU A 55 -32.43 0.60 3.18
C LEU A 55 -31.32 1.47 3.81
N ILE A 56 -31.67 2.39 4.72
CA ILE A 56 -30.70 3.21 5.45
C ILE A 56 -29.74 2.33 6.26
N LEU A 57 -30.27 1.33 6.96
CA LEU A 57 -29.45 0.38 7.72
C LEU A 57 -28.52 -0.42 6.80
N ALA A 58 -29.00 -0.89 5.66
CA ALA A 58 -28.18 -1.59 4.67
C ALA A 58 -27.06 -0.69 4.13
N CYS A 59 -27.35 0.58 3.83
CA CYS A 59 -26.34 1.57 3.42
C CYS A 59 -25.29 1.78 4.52
N ALA A 60 -25.71 1.96 5.77
CA ALA A 60 -24.80 2.12 6.91
C ALA A 60 -23.87 0.90 7.08
N ILE A 61 -24.43 -0.32 7.03
CA ILE A 61 -23.65 -1.56 7.13
C ILE A 61 -22.66 -1.68 5.95
N ALA A 62 -23.12 -1.41 4.73
CA ALA A 62 -22.25 -1.45 3.56
C ALA A 62 -21.10 -0.45 3.67
N SER A 63 -21.38 0.80 4.07
CA SER A 63 -20.36 1.82 4.30
C SER A 63 -19.38 1.42 5.42
N ALA A 64 -19.86 0.84 6.53
CA ALA A 64 -18.98 0.35 7.60
C ALA A 64 -18.05 -0.77 7.14
N LEU A 65 -18.59 -1.79 6.45
CA LEU A 65 -17.82 -2.94 5.99
C LEU A 65 -16.78 -2.54 4.93
N ILE A 66 -17.19 -1.75 3.94
CA ILE A 66 -16.31 -1.28 2.87
C ILE A 66 -15.24 -0.35 3.45
N GLY A 67 -15.62 0.58 4.34
CA GLY A 67 -14.70 1.48 5.03
C GLY A 67 -13.67 0.73 5.86
N PHE A 68 -14.09 -0.25 6.65
CA PHE A 68 -13.17 -1.07 7.45
C PHE A 68 -12.20 -1.87 6.58
N TRP A 69 -12.70 -2.48 5.50
CA TRP A 69 -11.86 -3.19 4.54
C TRP A 69 -10.84 -2.26 3.88
N ALA A 70 -11.28 -1.08 3.44
CA ALA A 70 -10.43 -0.08 2.81
C ALA A 70 -9.34 0.42 3.77
N LEU A 71 -9.67 0.63 5.05
CA LEU A 71 -8.73 1.03 6.09
C LEU A 71 -7.65 -0.04 6.32
N ARG A 72 -8.04 -1.31 6.49
CA ARG A 72 -7.07 -2.41 6.62
C ARG A 72 -6.16 -2.49 5.42
N ARG A 73 -6.71 -2.32 4.21
CA ARG A 73 -5.94 -2.34 2.97
C ARG A 73 -4.97 -1.17 2.87
N TYR A 74 -5.39 0.03 3.25
CA TYR A 74 -4.56 1.24 3.33
C TYR A 74 -3.36 1.03 4.26
N LEU A 75 -3.61 0.60 5.50
CA LEU A 75 -2.54 0.38 6.49
C LEU A 75 -1.56 -0.69 6.06
N TYR A 76 -2.04 -1.77 5.44
CA TYR A 76 -1.19 -2.82 4.89
C TYR A 76 -0.24 -2.28 3.80
N LEU A 77 -0.77 -1.56 2.81
CA LEU A 77 0.03 -1.01 1.71
C LEU A 77 1.04 0.02 2.21
N LEU A 78 0.64 0.86 3.17
CA LEU A 78 1.51 1.87 3.76
C LEU A 78 2.67 1.24 4.53
N ASN A 79 2.38 0.29 5.44
CA ASN A 79 3.41 -0.42 6.20
C ASN A 79 4.35 -1.22 5.31
N HIS A 80 3.83 -1.87 4.26
CA HIS A 80 4.66 -2.59 3.30
C HIS A 80 5.60 -1.64 2.54
N ALA A 81 5.08 -0.50 2.07
CA ALA A 81 5.91 0.51 1.39
C ALA A 81 7.00 1.08 2.31
N GLU A 82 6.67 1.33 3.59
CA GLU A 82 7.60 1.84 4.60
C GLU A 82 8.68 0.80 4.94
N PHE A 83 8.30 -0.47 5.14
CA PHE A 83 9.23 -1.57 5.39
C PHE A 83 10.26 -1.73 4.26
N VAL A 84 9.85 -1.61 3.00
CA VAL A 84 10.77 -1.69 1.86
C VAL A 84 11.60 -0.41 1.73
N ALA A 85 11.03 0.76 2.06
CA ALA A 85 11.74 2.04 2.00
C ALA A 85 12.84 2.17 3.06
N ASP A 86 12.63 1.66 4.27
CA ASP A 86 13.66 1.63 5.32
C ASP A 86 14.88 0.80 4.89
N GLN A 87 14.63 -0.33 4.22
CA GLN A 87 15.68 -1.16 3.62
C GLN A 87 16.34 -0.55 2.36
N ALA A 88 15.79 0.52 1.79
CA ALA A 88 16.32 1.17 0.59
C ALA A 88 17.44 2.19 0.89
N VAL A 89 17.83 2.33 2.16
CA VAL A 89 18.95 3.16 2.62
C VAL A 89 20.25 2.34 2.66
N CYS A 90 21.32 2.89 2.09
CA CYS A 90 22.63 2.25 2.18
C CYS A 90 23.28 2.48 3.54
N ARG A 91 23.44 1.43 4.36
CA ARG A 91 24.09 1.51 5.70
C ARG A 91 25.53 2.03 5.71
N ALA A 92 26.24 1.95 4.59
CA ALA A 92 27.64 2.41 4.50
C ALA A 92 27.81 3.91 4.20
N CYS A 93 26.85 4.55 3.52
CA CYS A 93 27.01 5.95 3.05
C CYS A 93 25.72 6.78 3.18
N ASP A 94 24.74 6.24 3.89
CA ASP A 94 23.45 6.82 4.23
C ASP A 94 22.68 7.41 3.04
N THR A 95 22.92 6.86 1.86
CA THR A 95 22.33 7.36 0.63
C THR A 95 21.03 6.61 0.34
N TYR A 96 19.92 7.35 0.34
CA TYR A 96 18.59 6.82 0.07
C TYR A 96 18.35 6.57 -1.43
N ALA A 97 17.76 5.42 -1.77
CA ALA A 97 17.22 5.08 -3.09
C ALA A 97 18.20 5.22 -4.29
N LYS A 98 19.52 5.31 -4.06
CA LYS A 98 20.57 5.34 -5.10
C LYS A 98 21.30 4.01 -5.18
N TRP A 99 20.61 3.00 -5.68
CA TRP A 99 21.15 1.65 -5.86
C TRP A 99 20.75 1.04 -7.21
N GLU A 100 21.51 0.07 -7.65
CA GLU A 100 21.25 -0.75 -8.84
C GLU A 100 20.95 -2.20 -8.43
N ILE A 101 20.11 -2.89 -9.19
CA ILE A 101 19.75 -4.28 -8.90
C ILE A 101 20.81 -5.17 -9.54
N LEU A 102 21.42 -6.03 -8.73
CA LEU A 102 22.36 -7.05 -9.21
C LEU A 102 21.55 -8.25 -9.72
N ASN A 103 21.83 -8.69 -10.96
CA ASN A 103 21.04 -9.75 -11.55
C ASN A 103 21.27 -11.10 -10.82
N PRO A 104 20.20 -11.89 -10.62
CA PRO A 104 20.26 -13.27 -10.15
C PRO A 104 21.17 -14.22 -10.91
N ASN A 105 21.50 -13.90 -12.17
CA ASN A 105 22.22 -14.83 -13.06
C ASN A 105 23.69 -15.03 -12.68
N ASP A 106 24.24 -14.21 -11.78
CA ASP A 106 25.67 -14.25 -11.44
C ASP A 106 25.96 -15.08 -10.17
N ALA A 107 24.92 -15.49 -9.42
CA ALA A 107 25.07 -16.39 -8.27
C ALA A 107 23.73 -17.09 -7.98
N GLY A 108 23.67 -18.40 -8.26
CA GLY A 108 22.64 -19.38 -7.88
C GLY A 108 21.34 -18.83 -7.27
N GLN A 109 20.28 -18.79 -8.10
CA GLN A 109 18.85 -18.71 -7.75
C GLN A 109 18.50 -17.99 -6.41
N PRO A 110 18.32 -16.66 -6.43
CA PRO A 110 17.68 -15.95 -5.33
C PRO A 110 16.17 -16.23 -5.32
N ALA A 111 15.62 -16.40 -4.12
CA ALA A 111 14.21 -16.55 -3.83
C ALA A 111 13.37 -15.37 -4.39
N PRO A 112 12.09 -15.58 -4.76
CA PRO A 112 11.24 -14.56 -5.38
C PRO A 112 11.01 -13.29 -4.54
N ASP A 113 11.27 -13.36 -3.22
CA ASP A 113 10.95 -12.31 -2.25
C ASP A 113 12.18 -11.52 -1.76
N ARG A 114 13.36 -11.71 -2.40
CA ARG A 114 14.59 -10.96 -2.05
C ARG A 114 15.23 -10.33 -3.28
N LEU A 115 15.51 -9.03 -3.18
CA LEU A 115 16.22 -8.25 -4.19
C LEU A 115 17.66 -7.99 -3.74
N ARG A 116 18.65 -8.43 -4.52
CA ARG A 116 20.05 -8.07 -4.28
C ARG A 116 20.35 -6.74 -4.96
N VAL A 117 20.84 -5.76 -4.19
CA VAL A 117 21.09 -4.40 -4.67
C VAL A 117 22.49 -3.92 -4.32
N ARG A 118 23.04 -3.02 -5.12
CA ARG A 118 24.35 -2.37 -4.92
C ARG A 118 24.18 -0.85 -4.87
N CYS A 119 24.79 -0.20 -3.89
CA CYS A 119 24.83 1.26 -3.84
C CYS A 119 25.63 1.83 -5.02
N LYS A 120 25.08 2.83 -5.72
CA LYS A 120 25.79 3.54 -6.79
C LYS A 120 26.89 4.49 -6.30
N ARG A 121 26.89 4.83 -5.00
CA ARG A 121 27.84 5.80 -4.41
C ARG A 121 29.07 5.11 -3.81
N CYS A 122 28.88 4.04 -3.04
CA CYS A 122 29.97 3.37 -2.31
C CYS A 122 30.18 1.91 -2.71
N GLY A 123 29.35 1.36 -3.60
CA GLY A 123 29.46 -0.05 -4.03
C GLY A 123 29.00 -1.09 -3.00
N HIS A 124 28.50 -0.68 -1.83
CA HIS A 124 27.99 -1.60 -0.81
C HIS A 124 26.82 -2.44 -1.34
N VAL A 125 26.82 -3.74 -1.07
CA VAL A 125 25.81 -4.70 -1.55
C VAL A 125 25.00 -5.21 -0.38
N TRP A 126 23.67 -5.17 -0.50
CA TRP A 126 22.75 -5.73 0.49
C TRP A 126 21.54 -6.37 -0.18
N PHE A 127 20.67 -6.98 0.65
CA PHE A 127 19.42 -7.58 0.21
C PHE A 127 18.24 -6.78 0.76
N ILE A 128 17.22 -6.57 -0.08
CA ILE A 128 15.94 -5.98 0.28
C ILE A 128 14.91 -7.09 0.28
N GLU A 129 14.21 -7.27 1.40
CA GLU A 129 13.06 -8.16 1.52
C GLU A 129 11.79 -7.42 1.07
N LEU A 130 10.96 -8.08 0.25
CA LEU A 130 9.66 -7.56 -0.18
C LEU A 130 8.53 -8.19 0.63
#